data_AF-A0A7S0XE77-F1
#
_entry.id   AF-A0A7S0XE77-F1
#
_cell.length_a   1.000
_cell.length_b   1.000
_cell.length_c   1.000
_cell.angle_alpha   90.00
_cell.angle_beta   90.00
_cell.angle_gamma   90.00
#
_symmetry.space_group_name_H-M   'P 1'
#
loop_
_entity.id
_entity.type
_entity.pdbx_description
1 polymer ?
#
loop_
_entity_poly.entity_id
_entity_poly.type
_entity_poly.pdbx_seq_one_letter_code
_entity_poly.pdbx_strand_id
1 'polypeptide(L)'
;SVRFSGLNIGTSTVPAVLTLADTGVTVPGVVTLSADAAQITHSGTTGLTISSSQYVQVEDLQISGAAIGTGTSPTVLTMLPTGVGVTGTLDSTGDFEVGTSGSRKFSVTALSGDTAVSGDITMLQTSAAMTHSGTAGLAITSTNGYVDVEEVRFTGKEIGISGTTDIITLAAVGMTVSGTLTATGATTLVDAALSG
;
A
#
# COMPACT_ATOMS: atom_id res chain seq x y z
N SER A 1 6.05 54.76 -26.07
CA SER A 1 7.01 55.66 -25.37
C SER A 1 6.92 55.45 -23.88
N VAL A 2 8.06 55.45 -23.17
CA VAL A 2 8.14 55.25 -21.72
C VAL A 2 7.79 56.57 -21.01
N ARG A 3 7.17 56.48 -19.83
CA ARG A 3 6.82 57.62 -18.98
C ARG A 3 7.17 57.37 -17.52
N PHE A 4 7.53 58.45 -16.83
CA PHE A 4 7.88 58.49 -15.41
C PHE A 4 6.99 59.51 -14.71
N SER A 5 6.44 59.16 -13.54
CA SER A 5 5.53 60.02 -12.78
C SER A 5 5.62 59.70 -11.30
N GLY A 6 6.14 60.62 -10.49
CA GLY A 6 6.44 60.33 -9.09
C GLY A 6 7.39 59.12 -8.99
N LEU A 7 6.95 58.06 -8.31
CA LEU A 7 7.72 56.83 -8.06
C LEU A 7 7.45 55.69 -9.08
N ASN A 8 6.72 55.96 -10.15
CA ASN A 8 6.24 54.94 -11.09
C ASN A 8 6.93 55.02 -12.46
N ILE A 9 7.15 53.85 -13.08
CA ILE A 9 7.67 53.66 -14.45
C ILE A 9 6.60 52.93 -15.29
N GLY A 10 6.24 53.49 -16.45
CA GLY A 10 5.18 52.93 -17.30
C GLY A 10 5.19 53.43 -18.74
N THR A 11 4.06 53.30 -19.43
CA THR A 11 3.82 53.78 -20.80
C THR A 11 2.73 54.86 -20.82
N SER A 12 2.44 55.44 -21.99
CA SER A 12 1.36 56.43 -22.10
C SER A 12 -0.03 55.87 -21.85
N THR A 13 -0.21 54.55 -21.92
CA THR A 13 -1.50 53.86 -21.74
C THR A 13 -1.57 53.02 -20.46
N VAL A 14 -0.42 52.60 -19.89
CA VAL A 14 -0.33 51.93 -18.58
C VAL A 14 0.71 52.66 -17.72
N PRO A 15 0.31 53.61 -16.88
CA PRO A 15 1.24 54.55 -16.24
C PRO A 15 2.07 53.96 -15.09
N ALA A 16 1.73 52.77 -14.58
CA ALA A 16 2.46 52.10 -13.50
C ALA A 16 2.68 50.60 -13.80
N VAL A 17 3.69 50.28 -14.61
CA VAL A 17 4.09 48.89 -14.90
C VAL A 17 5.10 48.38 -13.88
N LEU A 18 5.96 49.27 -13.36
CA LEU A 18 6.90 49.03 -12.27
C LEU A 18 6.82 50.20 -11.28
N THR A 19 6.78 49.91 -9.99
CA THR A 19 6.79 50.96 -8.96
C THR A 19 7.92 50.70 -7.96
N LEU A 20 8.63 51.77 -7.62
CA LEU A 20 9.82 51.76 -6.77
C LEU A 20 9.52 52.44 -5.43
N ALA A 21 10.21 52.00 -4.40
CA ALA A 21 10.23 52.62 -3.09
C ALA A 21 11.60 52.37 -2.45
N ASP A 22 11.90 53.08 -1.36
CA ASP A 22 13.14 52.91 -0.59
C ASP A 22 13.34 51.46 -0.11
N THR A 23 12.30 50.62 -0.18
CA THR A 23 12.26 49.28 0.40
C THR A 23 11.96 48.14 -0.59
N GLY A 24 11.81 48.37 -1.90
CA GLY A 24 11.60 47.26 -2.84
C GLY A 24 10.94 47.60 -4.17
N VAL A 25 10.41 46.56 -4.82
CA VAL A 25 9.87 46.60 -6.19
C VAL A 25 8.50 45.92 -6.28
N THR A 26 7.54 46.58 -6.93
CA THR A 26 6.21 46.00 -7.24
C THR A 26 5.98 45.87 -8.74
N VAL A 27 5.52 44.68 -9.16
CA VAL A 27 5.13 44.33 -10.53
C VAL A 27 3.68 43.84 -10.51
N PRO A 28 2.68 44.63 -10.96
CA PRO A 28 1.26 44.24 -10.93
C PRO A 28 0.89 43.13 -11.94
N GLY A 29 1.78 42.88 -12.90
CA GLY A 29 1.64 41.83 -13.91
C GLY A 29 2.56 40.63 -13.65
N VAL A 30 2.61 39.71 -14.61
CA VAL A 30 3.44 38.50 -14.52
C VAL A 30 4.92 38.86 -14.47
N VAL A 31 5.64 38.27 -13.50
CA VAL A 31 7.10 38.26 -13.48
C VAL A 31 7.58 36.99 -14.16
N THR A 32 8.01 37.13 -15.42
CA THR A 32 8.53 36.02 -16.22
C THR A 32 10.05 36.01 -16.12
N LEU A 33 10.62 35.05 -15.38
CA LEU A 33 12.04 34.68 -15.47
C LEU A 33 12.22 33.86 -16.76
N SER A 34 12.44 34.57 -17.86
CA SER A 34 12.35 34.04 -19.23
C SER A 34 13.68 33.57 -19.82
N ALA A 35 14.78 33.71 -19.06
CA ALA A 35 16.07 33.19 -19.44
C ALA A 35 16.05 31.67 -19.35
N ASP A 36 16.77 30.99 -20.23
CA ASP A 36 16.57 29.55 -20.38
C ASP A 36 17.01 28.76 -19.14
N ALA A 37 18.20 29.05 -18.62
CA ALA A 37 18.53 28.71 -17.26
C ALA A 37 18.06 29.86 -16.37
N ALA A 38 16.74 29.99 -16.27
CA ALA A 38 16.07 30.89 -15.34
C ALA A 38 16.32 30.36 -13.95
N GLN A 39 17.51 30.66 -13.50
CA GLN A 39 17.89 30.36 -12.19
C GLN A 39 17.54 31.60 -11.40
N ILE A 40 16.70 31.37 -10.42
CA ILE A 40 17.07 31.95 -9.16
C ILE A 40 18.23 31.07 -8.67
N THR A 41 19.43 31.42 -9.12
CA THR A 41 20.62 30.69 -8.71
C THR A 41 20.84 31.05 -7.27
N HIS A 42 20.83 30.02 -6.47
CA HIS A 42 21.57 30.08 -5.24
C HIS A 42 22.92 29.40 -5.47
N SER A 43 23.97 30.20 -5.63
CA SER A 43 25.35 29.75 -5.94
C SER A 43 26.24 29.69 -4.70
N GLY A 44 25.68 30.09 -3.56
CA GLY A 44 26.15 29.55 -2.30
C GLY A 44 25.84 28.05 -2.25
N THR A 45 25.87 27.50 -1.06
CA THR A 45 25.75 26.06 -0.84
C THR A 45 24.29 25.60 -0.53
N THR A 46 23.21 26.38 -0.87
CA THR A 46 21.72 26.19 -0.51
C THR A 46 20.64 26.36 -1.66
N GLY A 47 19.29 26.52 -1.41
CA GLY A 47 18.11 26.35 -2.36
C GLY A 47 17.01 27.48 -2.52
N LEU A 48 15.80 27.25 -3.11
CA LEU A 48 14.86 28.24 -3.77
C LEU A 48 13.32 28.30 -3.33
N THR A 49 12.56 29.46 -3.36
CA THR A 49 11.13 29.73 -2.86
C THR A 49 10.07 30.44 -3.81
N ILE A 50 8.72 30.16 -3.74
CA ILE A 50 7.59 30.55 -4.69
C ILE A 50 6.13 30.64 -4.03
N SER A 51 5.12 31.51 -4.43
CA SER A 51 3.70 31.65 -3.85
C SER A 51 2.49 32.07 -4.79
N SER A 52 1.17 31.84 -4.42
CA SER A 52 -0.12 32.06 -5.21
C SER A 52 -1.46 32.09 -4.37
N SER A 53 -2.60 32.60 -4.90
CA SER A 53 -3.94 32.74 -4.21
C SER A 53 -4.97 31.59 -4.39
N GLN A 54 -4.65 30.54 -5.17
CA GLN A 54 -5.42 29.29 -5.25
C GLN A 54 -4.53 28.09 -4.95
N TYR A 55 -3.76 27.66 -5.94
CA TYR A 55 -2.71 26.67 -5.76
C TYR A 55 -1.40 27.40 -5.98
N VAL A 56 -0.56 27.34 -4.95
CA VAL A 56 0.85 27.61 -5.12
C VAL A 56 1.43 26.34 -5.61
N GLN A 57 1.73 26.46 -6.89
CA GLN A 57 2.24 25.44 -7.74
C GLN A 57 3.75 25.25 -7.43
N VAL A 58 4.04 24.91 -6.16
CA VAL A 58 5.15 24.12 -5.58
C VAL A 58 4.75 23.67 -4.18
N GLU A 59 3.65 22.96 -4.16
CA GLU A 59 3.63 21.50 -4.03
C GLU A 59 4.52 20.81 -2.97
N ASP A 60 5.20 21.52 -2.06
CA ASP A 60 5.90 20.95 -0.88
C ASP A 60 6.87 19.80 -1.17
N LEU A 61 7.44 19.91 -2.35
CA LEU A 61 8.24 18.90 -2.96
C LEU A 61 9.69 19.20 -2.63
N GLN A 62 10.25 18.47 -1.66
CA GLN A 62 11.69 18.38 -1.55
C GLN A 62 12.21 17.44 -2.62
N ILE A 63 13.24 17.87 -3.34
CA ILE A 63 13.92 17.06 -4.35
C ILE A 63 15.39 17.08 -3.99
N SER A 64 15.87 15.96 -3.48
CA SER A 64 17.28 15.79 -3.12
C SER A 64 17.81 14.50 -3.71
N GLY A 65 18.63 14.61 -4.75
CA GLY A 65 19.00 13.46 -5.55
C GLY A 65 17.76 12.73 -6.08
N ALA A 66 17.64 11.43 -5.80
CA ALA A 66 16.50 10.60 -6.21
C ALA A 66 15.33 10.60 -5.20
N ALA A 67 15.48 11.33 -4.09
CA ALA A 67 14.47 11.40 -3.06
C ALA A 67 13.52 12.55 -3.36
N ILE A 68 12.25 12.19 -3.53
CA ILE A 68 11.15 13.12 -3.42
C ILE A 68 10.65 12.99 -2.00
N GLY A 69 10.85 14.07 -1.31
CA GLY A 69 10.31 14.24 -0.01
C GLY A 69 9.16 15.18 -0.05
N THR A 70 8.36 15.04 0.98
CA THR A 70 7.91 16.26 1.60
C THR A 70 9.05 16.81 2.42
N GLY A 71 8.82 17.95 3.06
CA GLY A 71 9.69 18.37 4.14
C GLY A 71 9.95 17.31 5.21
N THR A 72 9.01 16.38 5.47
CA THR A 72 9.00 15.52 6.68
C THR A 72 9.40 14.08 6.46
N SER A 73 9.25 13.58 5.24
CA SER A 73 9.97 12.41 4.81
C SER A 73 10.81 12.92 3.65
N PRO A 74 12.09 13.27 3.85
CA PRO A 74 12.96 13.75 2.75
C PRO A 74 13.01 12.74 1.62
N THR A 75 12.66 11.50 1.98
CA THR A 75 12.27 10.45 1.10
C THR A 75 10.90 9.96 1.56
N VAL A 76 9.80 10.52 1.03
CA VAL A 76 8.51 9.80 1.01
C VAL A 76 8.59 8.78 -0.11
N LEU A 77 9.20 9.23 -1.19
CA LEU A 77 9.32 8.54 -2.45
C LEU A 77 10.80 8.52 -2.82
N THR A 78 11.37 7.33 -2.88
CA THR A 78 12.66 7.14 -3.54
C THR A 78 12.39 6.73 -4.97
N MET A 79 13.02 7.40 -5.92
CA MET A 79 13.05 6.96 -7.30
C MET A 79 14.16 5.90 -7.44
N LEU A 80 13.78 4.62 -7.47
CA LEU A 80 14.71 3.49 -7.67
C LEU A 80 14.77 3.10 -9.16
N PRO A 81 15.77 2.32 -9.61
CA PRO A 81 15.92 1.95 -11.03
C PRO A 81 14.76 1.11 -11.60
N THR A 82 14.04 0.37 -10.77
CA THR A 82 12.98 -0.55 -11.18
C THR A 82 11.62 -0.22 -10.54
N GLY A 83 11.48 0.97 -9.93
CA GLY A 83 10.22 1.36 -9.32
C GLY A 83 10.34 2.49 -8.31
N VAL A 84 9.33 2.58 -7.45
CA VAL A 84 9.20 3.63 -6.44
C VAL A 84 9.26 3.01 -5.06
N GLY A 85 10.22 3.46 -4.26
CA GLY A 85 10.28 3.12 -2.84
C GLY A 85 9.36 4.07 -2.09
N VAL A 86 8.32 3.55 -1.43
CA VAL A 86 7.55 4.31 -0.44
C VAL A 86 8.13 4.00 0.92
N THR A 87 8.73 4.99 1.55
CA THR A 87 9.28 4.88 2.90
C THR A 87 8.16 5.13 3.90
N GLY A 88 7.26 4.15 4.03
CA GLY A 88 6.10 4.22 4.92
C GLY A 88 4.93 3.38 4.43
N THR A 89 3.77 3.64 5.04
CA THR A 89 2.52 3.06 4.56
C THR A 89 2.05 3.82 3.33
N LEU A 90 1.59 3.06 2.33
CA LEU A 90 0.74 3.64 1.32
C LEU A 90 -0.69 3.66 1.86
N ASP A 91 -1.25 4.86 2.03
CA ASP A 91 -2.66 5.03 2.40
C ASP A 91 -3.51 5.09 1.13
N SER A 92 -4.27 4.04 0.89
CA SER A 92 -5.21 3.94 -0.22
C SER A 92 -6.63 4.00 0.33
N THR A 93 -7.31 5.13 0.14
CA THR A 93 -8.72 5.28 0.47
C THR A 93 -9.64 4.60 -0.56
N GLY A 94 -9.11 4.31 -1.74
CA GLY A 94 -9.71 3.42 -2.74
C GLY A 94 -8.95 2.09 -2.84
N ASP A 95 -9.24 1.32 -3.89
CA ASP A 95 -8.59 0.01 -4.09
C ASP A 95 -7.07 0.15 -4.21
N PHE A 96 -6.33 -0.77 -3.58
CA PHE A 96 -4.91 -0.93 -3.81
C PHE A 96 -4.69 -2.06 -4.81
N GLU A 97 -4.11 -1.75 -5.97
CA GLU A 97 -3.93 -2.71 -7.06
C GLU A 97 -2.48 -2.76 -7.52
N VAL A 98 -1.96 -3.98 -7.72
CA VAL A 98 -0.65 -4.22 -8.33
C VAL A 98 -0.85 -4.92 -9.66
N GLY A 99 -0.48 -4.24 -10.75
CA GLY A 99 -0.68 -4.69 -12.12
C GLY A 99 -1.63 -3.77 -12.89
N THR A 100 -1.83 -4.05 -14.18
CA THR A 100 -2.74 -3.26 -15.02
C THR A 100 -4.19 -3.71 -14.84
N SER A 101 -5.14 -2.80 -15.09
CA SER A 101 -6.56 -3.16 -15.16
C SER A 101 -6.75 -4.36 -16.11
N GLY A 102 -7.50 -5.38 -15.66
CA GLY A 102 -7.69 -6.65 -16.37
C GLY A 102 -6.54 -7.67 -16.25
N SER A 103 -5.44 -7.35 -15.57
CA SER A 103 -4.32 -8.29 -15.31
C SER A 103 -3.67 -8.09 -13.92
N ARG A 104 -4.46 -7.57 -12.97
CA ARG A 104 -4.06 -7.35 -11.56
C ARG A 104 -3.50 -8.66 -10.99
N LYS A 105 -2.32 -8.59 -10.38
CA LYS A 105 -1.65 -9.71 -9.72
C LYS A 105 -1.97 -9.79 -8.23
N PHE A 106 -2.20 -8.63 -7.62
CA PHE A 106 -2.64 -8.47 -6.25
C PHE A 106 -3.61 -7.29 -6.18
N SER A 107 -4.71 -7.43 -5.45
CA SER A 107 -5.59 -6.30 -5.15
C SER A 107 -6.22 -6.40 -3.78
N VAL A 108 -6.39 -5.25 -3.11
CA VAL A 108 -7.20 -5.08 -1.90
C VAL A 108 -8.34 -4.14 -2.23
N THR A 109 -9.57 -4.62 -2.07
CA THR A 109 -10.78 -3.86 -2.40
C THR A 109 -11.18 -2.99 -1.21
N ALA A 110 -11.24 -1.67 -1.36
CA ALA A 110 -11.40 -0.76 -0.21
C ALA A 110 -12.72 -0.96 0.54
N LEU A 111 -13.79 -1.28 -0.18
CA LEU A 111 -15.13 -1.42 0.41
C LEU A 111 -15.26 -2.66 1.31
N SER A 112 -14.66 -3.79 0.92
CA SER A 112 -14.80 -5.07 1.64
C SER A 112 -13.53 -5.51 2.37
N GLY A 113 -12.36 -4.94 2.03
CA GLY A 113 -11.06 -5.43 2.48
C GLY A 113 -10.63 -6.74 1.81
N ASP A 114 -11.41 -7.26 0.87
CA ASP A 114 -11.11 -8.55 0.22
C ASP A 114 -9.81 -8.46 -0.54
N THR A 115 -8.95 -9.46 -0.31
CA THR A 115 -7.67 -9.62 -1.01
C THR A 115 -7.82 -10.65 -2.11
N ALA A 116 -7.46 -10.28 -3.34
CA ALA A 116 -7.36 -11.20 -4.46
C ALA A 116 -5.89 -11.35 -4.88
N VAL A 117 -5.44 -12.60 -5.03
CA VAL A 117 -4.11 -12.96 -5.52
C VAL A 117 -4.29 -13.84 -6.75
N SER A 118 -3.78 -13.40 -7.90
CA SER A 118 -3.96 -14.12 -9.18
C SER A 118 -2.91 -15.21 -9.41
N GLY A 119 -1.95 -15.35 -8.50
CA GLY A 119 -0.90 -16.37 -8.53
C GLY A 119 -0.78 -17.10 -7.20
N ASP A 120 0.34 -17.76 -7.00
CA ASP A 120 0.58 -18.57 -5.80
C ASP A 120 0.93 -17.72 -4.58
N ILE A 121 0.58 -18.24 -3.39
CA ILE A 121 1.01 -17.70 -2.10
C ILE A 121 2.14 -18.58 -1.55
N THR A 122 3.37 -18.08 -1.59
CA THR A 122 4.55 -18.79 -1.07
C THR A 122 4.96 -18.22 0.31
N MET A 123 5.02 -19.08 1.33
CA MET A 123 5.35 -18.69 2.71
C MET A 123 6.76 -19.18 3.10
N LEU A 124 7.77 -18.30 2.99
CA LEU A 124 9.19 -18.67 3.07
C LEU A 124 9.77 -18.79 4.49
N GLN A 125 9.04 -18.32 5.51
CA GLN A 125 9.55 -18.34 6.89
C GLN A 125 9.60 -19.77 7.42
N THR A 126 10.62 -20.08 8.23
CA THR A 126 10.76 -21.40 8.89
C THR A 126 9.55 -21.76 9.75
N SER A 127 8.85 -20.75 10.27
CA SER A 127 7.58 -20.90 10.98
C SER A 127 6.55 -19.89 10.46
N ALA A 128 6.08 -20.12 9.23
CA ALA A 128 4.97 -19.38 8.67
C ALA A 128 3.63 -19.83 9.26
N ALA A 129 2.71 -18.91 9.51
CA ALA A 129 1.40 -19.21 10.05
C ALA A 129 0.30 -18.38 9.39
N MET A 130 -0.88 -18.98 9.25
CA MET A 130 -2.14 -18.28 8.99
C MET A 130 -2.95 -18.30 10.29
N THR A 131 -3.17 -17.14 10.91
CA THR A 131 -3.89 -17.03 12.19
C THR A 131 -5.27 -16.44 11.95
N HIS A 132 -6.30 -17.13 12.45
CA HIS A 132 -7.67 -16.65 12.44
C HIS A 132 -8.16 -16.47 13.88
N SER A 133 -8.53 -15.23 14.25
CA SER A 133 -8.98 -14.85 15.60
C SER A 133 -10.47 -14.53 15.68
N GLY A 134 -11.20 -14.61 14.56
CA GLY A 134 -12.64 -14.43 14.52
C GLY A 134 -13.40 -15.57 15.19
N THR A 135 -14.71 -15.40 15.35
CA THR A 135 -15.58 -16.39 16.01
C THR A 135 -16.14 -17.46 15.06
N ALA A 136 -16.15 -17.20 13.76
CA ALA A 136 -16.54 -18.16 12.72
C ALA A 136 -15.25 -18.80 12.17
N GLY A 137 -15.13 -20.14 12.15
CA GLY A 137 -13.88 -20.82 11.77
C GLY A 137 -13.28 -20.39 10.42
N LEU A 138 -12.00 -20.70 10.19
CA LEU A 138 -11.31 -20.39 8.94
C LEU A 138 -11.81 -21.30 7.79
N ALA A 139 -12.37 -20.70 6.74
CA ALA A 139 -12.73 -21.40 5.52
C ALA A 139 -11.59 -21.33 4.49
N ILE A 140 -11.18 -22.49 3.96
CA ILE A 140 -10.27 -22.62 2.81
C ILE A 140 -10.98 -23.49 1.78
N THR A 141 -11.31 -22.91 0.62
CA THR A 141 -12.22 -23.53 -0.35
C THR A 141 -11.68 -23.43 -1.78
N SER A 142 -11.91 -24.48 -2.56
CA SER A 142 -11.76 -24.48 -4.00
C SER A 142 -13.13 -24.64 -4.66
N THR A 143 -13.47 -23.77 -5.60
CA THR A 143 -14.77 -23.82 -6.31
C THR A 143 -14.80 -24.93 -7.36
N ASN A 144 -13.64 -25.32 -7.89
CA ASN A 144 -13.53 -26.21 -9.04
C ASN A 144 -12.74 -27.49 -8.77
N GLY A 145 -12.20 -27.68 -7.57
CA GLY A 145 -11.38 -28.84 -7.22
C GLY A 145 -11.28 -29.07 -5.72
N TYR A 146 -10.17 -29.67 -5.29
CA TYR A 146 -9.89 -29.94 -3.88
C TYR A 146 -8.90 -28.92 -3.32
N VAL A 147 -8.79 -28.88 -1.99
CA VAL A 147 -7.68 -28.24 -1.29
C VAL A 147 -6.70 -29.34 -0.93
N ASP A 148 -5.52 -29.33 -1.54
CA ASP A 148 -4.44 -30.26 -1.20
C ASP A 148 -3.69 -29.73 0.02
N VAL A 149 -3.45 -30.63 0.99
CA VAL A 149 -2.72 -30.34 2.23
C VAL A 149 -1.66 -31.41 2.45
N GLU A 150 -0.41 -30.99 2.50
CA GLU A 150 0.72 -31.88 2.83
C GLU A 150 0.83 -32.01 4.35
N GLU A 151 0.90 -33.25 4.85
CA GLU A 151 1.03 -33.58 6.28
C GLU A 151 0.08 -32.83 7.22
N VAL A 152 -1.14 -33.36 7.38
CA VAL A 152 -2.13 -32.78 8.31
C VAL A 152 -1.73 -33.06 9.78
N ARG A 153 -1.60 -32.00 10.58
CA ARG A 153 -1.41 -32.07 12.04
C ARG A 153 -2.32 -31.07 12.75
N PHE A 154 -3.00 -31.52 13.80
CA PHE A 154 -3.85 -30.69 14.64
C PHE A 154 -3.24 -30.54 16.04
N THR A 155 -3.24 -29.33 16.58
CA THR A 155 -2.82 -29.05 17.98
C THR A 155 -3.96 -29.31 18.97
N GLY A 156 -5.21 -29.20 18.50
CA GLY A 156 -6.39 -29.65 19.21
C GLY A 156 -6.57 -31.17 19.09
N LYS A 157 -7.40 -31.73 19.97
CA LYS A 157 -7.73 -33.15 19.95
C LYS A 157 -8.86 -33.47 18.99
N GLU A 158 -9.69 -32.48 18.64
CA GLU A 158 -10.98 -32.72 18.02
C GLU A 158 -10.96 -32.34 16.53
N ILE A 159 -11.53 -33.21 15.69
CA ILE A 159 -11.86 -32.93 14.29
C ILE A 159 -13.37 -33.08 14.17
N GLY A 160 -14.03 -32.05 13.65
CA GLY A 160 -15.47 -31.97 13.58
C GLY A 160 -15.98 -31.08 12.46
N ILE A 161 -17.29 -30.86 12.46
CA ILE A 161 -18.01 -29.98 11.52
C ILE A 161 -18.67 -28.84 12.29
N SER A 162 -19.25 -27.88 11.57
CA SER A 162 -20.04 -26.82 12.19
C SER A 162 -21.11 -27.39 13.13
N GLY A 163 -21.06 -27.01 14.40
CA GLY A 163 -21.99 -27.47 15.44
C GLY A 163 -21.63 -28.78 16.15
N THR A 164 -20.61 -29.52 15.71
CA THR A 164 -20.14 -30.76 16.36
C THR A 164 -18.62 -30.88 16.21
N THR A 165 -17.86 -30.58 17.26
CA THR A 165 -16.39 -30.50 17.18
C THR A 165 -15.70 -31.85 17.31
N ASP A 166 -16.32 -32.84 17.95
CA ASP A 166 -15.70 -34.07 18.48
C ASP A 166 -15.99 -35.34 17.68
N ILE A 167 -16.19 -35.24 16.35
CA ILE A 167 -16.45 -36.42 15.49
C ILE A 167 -15.27 -37.40 15.57
N ILE A 168 -14.04 -36.89 15.52
CA ILE A 168 -12.82 -37.63 15.84
C ILE A 168 -12.12 -36.91 16.98
N THR A 169 -11.79 -37.62 18.06
CA THR A 169 -10.99 -37.11 19.18
C THR A 169 -9.67 -37.86 19.29
N LEU A 170 -8.55 -37.19 19.05
CA LEU A 170 -7.19 -37.69 19.21
C LEU A 170 -6.80 -37.75 20.70
N ALA A 171 -6.29 -38.89 21.10
CA ALA A 171 -5.64 -39.13 22.38
C ALA A 171 -4.12 -39.29 22.17
N ALA A 172 -3.34 -39.25 23.25
CA ALA A 172 -1.88 -39.37 23.18
C ALA A 172 -1.38 -40.62 22.45
N VAL A 173 -2.19 -41.70 22.40
CA VAL A 173 -1.86 -42.98 21.78
C VAL A 173 -3.01 -43.58 20.96
N GLY A 174 -3.99 -42.78 20.51
CA GLY A 174 -5.12 -43.31 19.76
C GLY A 174 -6.11 -42.24 19.27
N MET A 175 -7.25 -42.66 18.73
CA MET A 175 -8.37 -41.77 18.43
C MET A 175 -9.69 -42.43 18.84
N THR A 176 -10.67 -41.62 19.22
CA THR A 176 -12.07 -42.01 19.38
C THR A 176 -12.86 -41.46 18.20
N VAL A 177 -13.73 -42.27 17.61
CA VAL A 177 -14.70 -41.84 16.60
C VAL A 177 -16.08 -41.90 17.25
N SER A 178 -16.74 -40.76 17.39
CA SER A 178 -18.03 -40.65 18.10
C SER A 178 -19.22 -41.20 17.29
N GLY A 179 -18.97 -41.64 16.04
CA GLY A 179 -19.95 -42.24 15.15
C GLY A 179 -19.48 -43.56 14.53
N THR A 180 -20.20 -44.02 13.51
CA THR A 180 -19.87 -45.26 12.79
C THR A 180 -18.64 -45.07 11.90
N LEU A 181 -17.62 -45.91 12.10
CA LEU A 181 -16.51 -46.05 11.16
C LEU A 181 -16.85 -47.12 10.10
N THR A 182 -17.25 -46.68 8.91
CA THR A 182 -17.50 -47.58 7.78
C THR A 182 -16.20 -47.85 7.02
N ALA A 183 -15.79 -49.11 6.93
CA ALA A 183 -14.68 -49.54 6.08
C ALA A 183 -15.21 -50.40 4.93
N THR A 184 -14.81 -50.07 3.69
CA THR A 184 -15.21 -50.80 2.48
C THR A 184 -14.23 -51.90 2.08
N GLY A 185 -13.11 -52.03 2.81
CA GLY A 185 -12.11 -53.07 2.65
C GLY A 185 -11.74 -53.71 3.99
N ALA A 186 -10.84 -54.70 3.96
CA ALA A 186 -10.34 -55.34 5.18
C ALA A 186 -9.59 -54.34 6.06
N THR A 187 -9.97 -54.27 7.34
CA THR A 187 -9.29 -53.47 8.36
C THR A 187 -8.43 -54.38 9.24
N THR A 188 -7.21 -53.95 9.54
CA THR A 188 -6.29 -54.67 10.44
C THR A 188 -6.17 -53.89 11.72
N LEU A 189 -6.66 -54.45 12.83
CA LEU A 189 -6.49 -53.87 14.17
C LEU A 189 -5.61 -54.83 14.98
N VAL A 190 -4.43 -54.37 15.35
CA VAL A 190 -3.38 -55.23 15.96
C VAL A 190 -3.63 -55.48 17.45
N ASP A 191 -4.40 -54.63 18.13
CA ASP A 191 -4.70 -54.74 19.57
C ASP A 191 -6.08 -54.13 19.93
N ALA A 192 -7.13 -54.53 19.20
CA ALA A 192 -8.47 -54.00 19.45
C ALA A 192 -9.22 -54.76 20.53
N ALA A 193 -9.65 -54.05 21.58
CA ALA A 193 -10.75 -54.46 22.44
C ALA A 193 -12.07 -54.03 21.79
N LEU A 194 -12.67 -54.89 20.98
CA LEU A 194 -13.97 -54.64 20.35
C LEU A 194 -15.09 -55.09 21.28
N SER A 195 -15.70 -54.15 22.02
CA SER A 195 -16.97 -54.39 22.71
C SER A 195 -18.11 -53.95 21.81
N GLY A 196 -18.91 -54.90 21.34
CA GLY A 196 -20.19 -54.64 20.66
C GLY A 196 -21.30 -54.31 21.64
#